data_AF-A0AAN8LM64-F1
#
_entry.id   AF-A0AAN8LM64-F1
#
_cell.length_a   1.000
_cell.length_b   1.000
_cell.length_c   1.000
_cell.angle_alpha   90.00
_cell.angle_beta   90.00
_cell.angle_gamma   90.00
#
_symmetry.space_group_name_H-M   'P 1'
#
loop_
_entity.id
_entity.type
_entity.pdbx_description
1 polymer ?
#
loop_
_entity_poly.entity_id
_entity_poly.type
_entity_poly.pdbx_seq_one_letter_code
_entity_poly.pdbx_strand_id
1 'polypeptide(L)'
;MAKTKELSKDVRDKIVDLHKAGMGYKTIAKQLGILWAEAVFLEARPQRKTKSVDALKKCEHDPHVLLAVAKLFWSERKITKAREWFLRTVKIEPDLGDAWALFYKFEMQHGTEEQQEEVRKRCENAEPRHGELWCAESKHVLYWQKKIGEILTQVASKIKNTF
;
A
#
# COMPACT_ATOMS: atom_id res chain seq x y z
N MET A 1 -15.36 23.84 -19.23
CA MET A 1 -15.73 24.04 -17.82
C MET A 1 -15.48 22.75 -17.05
N ALA A 2 -14.36 22.66 -16.32
CA ALA A 2 -14.05 21.50 -15.50
C ALA A 2 -14.94 21.54 -14.26
N LYS A 3 -15.92 20.61 -14.15
CA LYS A 3 -16.68 20.42 -12.92
C LYS A 3 -15.72 19.95 -11.83
N THR A 4 -15.41 20.82 -10.88
CA THR A 4 -14.78 20.46 -9.60
C THR A 4 -15.70 19.46 -8.91
N LYS A 5 -15.35 18.16 -9.00
CA LYS A 5 -16.12 17.09 -8.35
C LYS A 5 -15.89 17.18 -6.85
N GLU A 6 -16.84 17.80 -6.16
CA GLU A 6 -16.88 17.84 -4.70
C GLU A 6 -16.71 16.43 -4.10
N LEU A 7 -16.03 16.38 -2.96
CA LEU A 7 -15.95 15.17 -2.13
C LEU A 7 -17.36 14.73 -1.72
N SER A 8 -17.61 13.41 -1.65
CA SER A 8 -18.90 12.94 -1.14
C SER A 8 -19.09 13.45 0.29
N LYS A 9 -20.34 13.68 0.69
CA LYS A 9 -20.67 14.27 1.99
C LYS A 9 -19.97 13.52 3.14
N ASP A 10 -20.01 12.19 3.12
CA ASP A 10 -19.35 11.33 4.12
C ASP A 10 -17.85 11.55 4.23
N VAL A 11 -17.16 11.81 3.12
CA VAL A 11 -15.71 12.06 3.13
C VAL A 11 -15.41 13.45 3.69
N ARG A 12 -16.22 14.45 3.36
CA ARG A 12 -16.10 15.79 3.95
C ARG A 12 -16.35 15.75 5.45
N ASP A 13 -17.42 15.07 5.87
CA ASP A 13 -17.79 14.96 7.27
C ASP A 13 -16.68 14.24 8.07
N LYS A 14 -16.11 13.15 7.54
CA LYS A 14 -14.94 12.49 8.15
C LYS A 14 -13.70 13.37 8.21
N ILE A 15 -13.40 14.14 7.16
CA ILE A 15 -12.26 15.08 7.18
C ILE A 15 -12.47 16.16 8.24
N VAL A 16 -13.70 16.66 8.36
CA VAL A 16 -14.10 17.66 9.37
C VAL A 16 -13.98 17.08 10.78
N ASP A 17 -14.42 15.84 11.00
CA ASP A 17 -14.33 15.19 12.31
C ASP A 17 -12.89 14.92 12.73
N LEU A 18 -12.04 14.44 11.81
CA LEU A 18 -10.62 14.21 12.06
C LEU A 18 -9.87 15.54 12.31
N HIS A 19 -10.27 16.63 11.64
CA HIS A 19 -9.72 17.96 11.88
C HIS A 19 -10.16 18.53 13.24
N LYS A 20 -11.45 18.37 13.60
CA LYS A 20 -11.97 18.74 14.92
C LYS A 20 -11.31 17.94 16.06
N ALA A 21 -10.87 16.72 15.80
CA ALA A 21 -10.08 15.91 16.73
C ALA A 21 -8.62 16.37 16.88
N GLY A 22 -8.23 17.50 16.27
CA GLY A 22 -6.90 18.09 16.42
C GLY A 22 -5.81 17.43 15.56
N MET A 23 -6.18 16.56 14.61
CA MET A 23 -5.20 15.93 13.73
C MET A 23 -4.74 16.91 12.63
N GLY A 24 -3.43 17.00 12.43
CA GLY A 24 -2.87 17.79 11.33
C GLY A 24 -3.29 17.26 9.97
N TYR A 25 -3.44 18.14 8.98
CA TYR A 25 -3.91 17.80 7.61
C TYR A 25 -3.13 16.64 6.96
N LYS A 26 -1.83 16.53 7.21
CA LYS A 26 -0.98 15.43 6.72
C LYS A 26 -1.41 14.06 7.28
N THR A 27 -1.81 14.01 8.56
CA THR A 27 -2.30 12.81 9.23
C THR A 27 -3.69 12.41 8.73
N ILE A 28 -4.57 13.39 8.52
CA ILE A 28 -5.92 13.18 7.99
C ILE A 28 -5.86 12.59 6.58
N ALA A 29 -5.00 13.14 5.71
CA ALA A 29 -4.82 12.61 4.35
C ALA A 29 -4.35 11.15 4.36
N LYS A 30 -3.39 10.81 5.24
CA LYS A 30 -2.88 9.43 5.40
C LYS A 30 -3.96 8.46 5.91
N GLN A 31 -4.73 8.86 6.91
CA GLN A 31 -5.84 8.05 7.43
C GLN A 31 -6.93 7.86 6.38
N LEU A 32 -7.22 8.89 5.58
CA LEU A 32 -8.19 8.80 4.50
C LEU A 32 -7.76 7.76 3.45
N GLY A 33 -6.48 7.73 3.08
CA GLY A 33 -5.92 6.73 2.17
C GLY A 33 -6.05 5.29 2.69
N ILE A 34 -5.73 5.06 3.96
CA ILE A 34 -5.89 3.75 4.63
C ILE A 34 -7.36 3.32 4.65
N LEU A 35 -8.28 4.24 4.99
CA LEU A 35 -9.71 3.95 5.02
C LEU A 35 -10.25 3.59 3.63
N TRP A 36 -9.80 4.29 2.59
CA TRP A 36 -10.17 3.97 1.21
C TRP A 36 -9.59 2.62 0.76
N ALA A 37 -8.35 2.33 1.11
CA ALA A 37 -7.71 1.05 0.82
C ALA A 37 -8.51 -0.11 1.43
N GLU A 38 -8.93 0.02 2.68
CA GLU A 38 -9.75 -1.00 3.37
C GLU A 38 -11.16 -1.09 2.78
N ALA A 39 -11.78 0.05 2.47
CA ALA A 39 -13.09 0.10 1.85
C ALA A 39 -13.12 -0.65 0.51
N VAL A 40 -12.02 -0.70 -0.25
CA VAL A 40 -11.95 -1.49 -1.50
C VAL A 40 -12.11 -2.99 -1.23
N PHE A 41 -11.58 -3.52 -0.13
CA PHE A 41 -11.63 -4.96 0.18
C PHE A 41 -12.91 -5.39 0.90
N LEU A 42 -13.54 -4.47 1.64
CA LEU A 42 -14.85 -4.67 2.27
C LEU A 42 -15.99 -4.82 1.26
N GLU A 43 -15.87 -4.20 0.08
CA GLU A 43 -16.87 -4.33 -0.99
C GLU A 43 -16.87 -5.72 -1.63
N ALA A 44 -18.01 -6.10 -2.22
CA ALA A 44 -18.12 -7.36 -2.93
C ALA A 44 -17.16 -7.38 -4.14
N ARG A 45 -16.59 -8.55 -4.45
CA ARG A 45 -15.58 -8.74 -5.50
C ARG A 45 -15.84 -7.98 -6.82
N PRO A 46 -17.08 -7.98 -7.38
CA PRO A 46 -17.35 -7.25 -8.62
C PRO A 46 -17.26 -5.72 -8.50
N GLN A 47 -17.51 -5.16 -7.31
CA GLN A 47 -17.58 -3.72 -7.05
C GLN A 47 -16.24 -3.11 -6.66
N ARG A 48 -15.28 -3.94 -6.21
CA ARG A 48 -13.95 -3.51 -5.75
C ARG A 48 -13.21 -2.65 -6.79
N LYS A 49 -13.33 -3.01 -8.08
CA LYS A 49 -12.70 -2.25 -9.17
C LYS A 49 -13.27 -0.85 -9.33
N THR A 50 -14.58 -0.69 -9.20
CA THR A 50 -15.23 0.62 -9.26
C THR A 50 -14.82 1.46 -8.05
N LYS A 51 -14.83 0.85 -6.86
CA LYS A 51 -14.42 1.50 -5.61
C LYS A 51 -12.97 1.96 -5.64
N SER A 52 -12.07 1.16 -6.20
CA SER A 52 -10.64 1.49 -6.28
C SER A 52 -10.38 2.65 -7.24
N VAL A 53 -11.13 2.75 -8.34
CA VAL A 53 -11.08 3.91 -9.24
C VAL A 53 -11.58 5.17 -8.54
N ASP A 54 -12.60 5.08 -7.71
CA ASP A 54 -13.08 6.23 -6.94
C ASP A 54 -12.10 6.63 -5.83
N ALA A 55 -11.47 5.67 -5.16
CA ALA A 55 -10.39 5.92 -4.22
C ALA A 55 -9.22 6.66 -4.89
N LEU A 56 -8.79 6.23 -6.09
CA LEU A 56 -7.73 6.90 -6.84
C LEU A 56 -8.09 8.34 -7.22
N LYS A 57 -9.34 8.63 -7.57
CA LYS A 57 -9.78 10.01 -7.86
C LYS A 57 -9.77 10.91 -6.63
N LYS A 58 -9.92 10.34 -5.43
CA LYS A 58 -9.93 11.10 -4.18
C LYS A 58 -8.54 11.24 -3.56
N CYS A 59 -7.69 10.23 -3.73
CA CYS A 59 -6.37 10.12 -3.14
C CYS A 59 -5.34 9.65 -4.19
N GLU A 60 -5.09 10.49 -5.21
CA GLU A 60 -4.36 10.12 -6.44
C GLU A 60 -2.91 9.65 -6.21
N HIS A 61 -2.31 10.04 -5.09
CA HIS A 61 -0.93 9.74 -4.74
C HIS A 61 -0.78 9.11 -3.36
N ASP A 62 -1.86 8.63 -2.75
CA ASP A 62 -1.75 7.95 -1.46
C ASP A 62 -1.18 6.53 -1.65
N PRO A 63 -0.09 6.17 -0.98
CA PRO A 63 0.57 4.88 -1.18
C PRO A 63 -0.28 3.69 -0.75
N HIS A 64 -1.19 3.83 0.22
CA HIS A 64 -2.07 2.73 0.65
C HIS A 64 -3.15 2.45 -0.40
N VAL A 65 -3.68 3.50 -1.05
CA VAL A 65 -4.64 3.35 -2.15
C VAL A 65 -3.98 2.70 -3.37
N LEU A 66 -2.78 3.14 -3.73
CA LEU A 66 -2.01 2.52 -4.82
C LEU A 66 -1.70 1.05 -4.52
N LEU A 67 -1.30 0.74 -3.29
CA LEU A 67 -1.05 -0.60 -2.81
C LEU A 67 -2.32 -1.47 -2.84
N ALA A 68 -3.48 -0.92 -2.47
CA ALA A 68 -4.76 -1.61 -2.56
C ALA A 68 -5.14 -1.95 -4.00
N VAL A 69 -4.88 -1.05 -4.95
CA VAL A 69 -5.09 -1.30 -6.39
C VAL A 69 -4.14 -2.40 -6.89
N ALA A 70 -2.87 -2.38 -6.47
CA ALA A 70 -1.91 -3.43 -6.81
C ALA A 70 -2.36 -4.81 -6.28
N LYS A 71 -2.77 -4.88 -5.02
CA LYS A 71 -3.38 -6.08 -4.39
C LYS A 71 -4.64 -6.54 -5.13
N LEU A 72 -5.49 -5.62 -5.57
CA LEU A 72 -6.69 -5.94 -6.34
C LEU A 72 -6.32 -6.62 -7.66
N PHE A 73 -5.38 -6.06 -8.44
CA PHE A 73 -4.91 -6.67 -9.68
C PHE A 73 -4.24 -8.03 -9.45
N TRP A 74 -3.52 -8.18 -8.34
CA TRP A 74 -2.93 -9.46 -7.95
C TRP A 74 -4.02 -10.52 -7.65
N SER A 75 -5.09 -10.14 -6.96
CA SER A 75 -6.24 -11.02 -6.70
C SER A 75 -6.98 -11.42 -7.98
N GLU A 76 -7.06 -10.50 -8.97
CA GLU A 76 -7.64 -10.75 -10.30
C GLU A 76 -6.68 -11.51 -11.26
N ARG A 77 -5.52 -11.96 -10.79
CA ARG A 77 -4.48 -12.64 -11.59
C ARG A 77 -3.94 -11.82 -12.77
N LYS A 78 -4.07 -10.50 -12.73
CA LYS A 78 -3.54 -9.58 -13.75
C LYS A 78 -2.11 -9.16 -13.41
N ILE A 79 -1.18 -10.10 -13.62
CA ILE A 79 0.22 -10.01 -13.15
C ILE A 79 0.95 -8.78 -13.69
N THR A 80 0.87 -8.52 -15.00
CA THR A 80 1.55 -7.38 -15.63
C THR A 80 1.13 -6.04 -15.04
N LYS A 81 -0.19 -5.82 -14.92
CA LYS A 81 -0.74 -4.61 -14.29
C LYS A 81 -0.40 -4.54 -12.81
N ALA A 82 -0.53 -5.64 -12.07
CA ALA A 82 -0.19 -5.65 -10.65
C ALA A 82 1.26 -5.16 -10.42
N ARG A 83 2.21 -5.65 -11.22
CA ARG A 83 3.61 -5.23 -11.19
C ARG A 83 3.79 -3.74 -11.45
N GLU A 84 3.15 -3.20 -12.48
CA GLU A 84 3.19 -1.75 -12.77
C GLU A 84 2.68 -0.91 -11.60
N TRP A 85 1.60 -1.35 -10.95
CA TRP A 85 1.04 -0.67 -9.78
C TRP A 85 1.93 -0.79 -8.54
N PHE A 86 2.57 -1.95 -8.32
CA PHE A 86 3.56 -2.09 -7.25
C PHE A 86 4.77 -1.18 -7.48
N LEU A 87 5.35 -1.18 -8.68
CA LEU A 87 6.45 -0.29 -9.06
C LEU A 87 6.08 1.19 -8.86
N ARG A 88 4.86 1.58 -9.25
CA ARG A 88 4.36 2.94 -9.02
C ARG A 88 4.24 3.27 -7.53
N THR A 89 3.77 2.33 -6.72
CA THR A 89 3.60 2.51 -5.27
C THR A 89 4.93 2.77 -4.59
N VAL A 90 5.92 1.89 -4.81
CA VAL A 90 7.24 2.01 -4.18
C VAL A 90 8.05 3.20 -4.71
N LYS A 91 7.73 3.70 -5.91
CA LYS A 91 8.33 4.93 -6.45
C LYS A 91 7.77 6.19 -5.79
N ILE A 92 6.48 6.20 -5.47
CA ILE A 92 5.82 7.35 -4.83
C ILE A 92 6.17 7.42 -3.34
N GLU A 93 6.14 6.29 -2.65
CA GLU A 93 6.51 6.20 -1.23
C GLU A 93 7.51 5.06 -1.01
N PRO A 94 8.82 5.32 -1.19
CA PRO A 94 9.87 4.33 -0.93
C PRO A 94 10.01 3.99 0.54
N ASP A 95 9.54 4.85 1.46
CA ASP A 95 9.69 4.66 2.91
C ASP A 95 8.65 3.68 3.51
N LEU A 96 7.66 3.27 2.71
CA LEU A 96 6.63 2.32 3.13
C LEU A 96 7.10 0.87 2.94
N GLY A 97 7.64 0.27 3.99
CA GLY A 97 8.14 -1.11 4.04
C GLY A 97 7.08 -2.17 3.73
N ASP A 98 5.82 -1.93 4.11
CA ASP A 98 4.72 -2.85 3.79
C ASP A 98 4.50 -2.99 2.27
N ALA A 99 4.71 -1.91 1.51
CA ALA A 99 4.60 -1.94 0.05
C ALA A 99 5.71 -2.80 -0.56
N TRP A 100 6.95 -2.67 -0.06
CA TRP A 100 8.07 -3.51 -0.48
C TRP A 100 7.85 -4.98 -0.14
N ALA A 101 7.37 -5.29 1.07
CA ALA A 101 7.13 -6.67 1.49
C ALA A 101 6.06 -7.36 0.64
N LEU A 102 4.98 -6.65 0.32
CA LEU A 102 3.94 -7.16 -0.58
C LEU A 102 4.45 -7.32 -2.00
N PHE A 103 5.26 -6.38 -2.48
CA PHE A 103 5.82 -6.44 -3.82
C PHE A 103 6.80 -7.61 -3.98
N TYR A 104 7.69 -7.80 -3.00
CA TYR A 104 8.61 -8.93 -2.95
C TYR A 104 7.85 -10.26 -2.93
N LYS A 105 6.80 -10.36 -2.09
CA LYS A 105 5.94 -11.55 -2.07
C LYS A 105 5.25 -11.81 -3.40
N PHE A 106 4.80 -10.77 -4.10
CA PHE A 106 4.22 -10.90 -5.43
C PHE A 106 5.23 -11.45 -6.44
N GLU A 107 6.47 -10.94 -6.45
CA GLU A 107 7.53 -11.44 -7.35
C GLU A 107 7.99 -12.86 -6.97
N MET A 108 7.93 -13.24 -5.69
CA MET A 108 8.18 -14.64 -5.28
C MET A 108 7.17 -15.62 -5.88
N GLN A 109 5.94 -15.18 -6.16
CA GLN A 109 4.89 -16.05 -6.71
C GLN A 109 4.76 -16.00 -8.24
N HIS A 110 5.11 -14.87 -8.84
CA HIS A 110 4.79 -14.60 -10.25
C HIS A 110 5.96 -14.00 -11.05
N GLY A 111 7.10 -13.75 -10.42
CA GLY A 111 8.30 -13.17 -11.01
C GLY A 111 9.44 -14.16 -11.17
N THR A 112 10.50 -13.72 -11.83
CA THR A 112 11.77 -14.44 -11.92
C THR A 112 12.66 -14.14 -10.71
N GLU A 113 13.69 -14.96 -10.49
CA GLU A 113 14.68 -14.72 -9.43
C GLU A 113 15.38 -13.35 -9.58
N GLU A 114 15.64 -12.92 -10.83
CA GLU A 114 16.20 -11.60 -11.12
C GLU A 114 15.29 -10.46 -10.64
N GLN A 115 13.97 -10.59 -10.85
CA GLN A 115 12.99 -9.59 -10.41
C GLN A 115 12.90 -9.55 -8.88
N GLN A 116 12.96 -10.70 -8.21
CA GLN A 116 12.97 -10.77 -6.76
C GLN A 116 14.19 -10.06 -6.17
N GLU A 117 15.37 -10.31 -6.75
CA GLU A 117 16.62 -9.68 -6.32
C GLU A 117 16.63 -8.18 -6.63
N GLU A 118 16.03 -7.75 -7.74
CA GLU A 118 15.86 -6.34 -8.06
C GLU A 118 15.01 -5.62 -7.01
N VAL A 119 13.86 -6.20 -6.63
CA VAL A 119 12.99 -5.62 -5.58
C VAL A 119 13.73 -5.54 -4.26
N ARG A 120 14.48 -6.58 -3.90
CA ARG A 120 15.28 -6.61 -2.68
C ARG A 120 16.34 -5.51 -2.68
N LYS A 121 17.15 -5.38 -3.73
CA LYS A 121 18.18 -4.32 -3.85
C LYS A 121 17.57 -2.92 -3.77
N ARG A 122 16.43 -2.71 -4.44
CA ARG A 122 15.73 -1.42 -4.38
C ARG A 122 15.19 -1.12 -2.98
N CYS A 123 14.67 -2.13 -2.27
CA CYS A 123 14.22 -1.98 -0.89
C CYS A 123 15.39 -1.67 0.06
N GLU A 124 16.54 -2.35 -0.10
CA GLU A 124 17.76 -2.07 0.67
C GLU A 124 18.25 -0.64 0.45
N ASN A 125 18.23 -0.14 -0.79
CA ASN A 125 18.60 1.23 -1.11
C ASN A 125 17.59 2.28 -0.61
N ALA A 126 16.30 1.91 -0.48
CA ALA A 126 15.25 2.81 -0.02
C ALA A 126 15.18 2.96 1.51
N GLU A 127 15.79 2.02 2.25
CA GLU A 127 15.80 1.97 3.72
C GLU A 127 14.44 2.28 4.39
N PRO A 128 13.35 1.55 4.06
CA PRO A 128 12.03 1.87 4.57
C PRO A 128 11.93 1.76 6.09
N ARG A 129 11.23 2.71 6.70
CA ARG A 129 11.04 2.81 8.16
C ARG A 129 9.58 2.74 8.58
N HIS A 130 8.65 2.96 7.65
CA HIS A 130 7.22 2.98 7.92
C HIS A 130 6.51 1.74 7.40
N GLY A 131 5.34 1.43 7.97
CA GLY A 131 4.56 0.23 7.66
C GLY A 131 4.20 -0.49 8.95
N GLU A 132 2.97 -0.96 9.06
CA GLU A 132 2.48 -1.64 10.26
C GLU A 132 3.18 -2.99 10.42
N LEU A 133 3.23 -3.79 9.35
CA LEU A 133 3.90 -5.09 9.34
C LEU A 133 5.41 -4.91 9.40
N TRP A 134 5.93 -3.91 8.69
CA TRP A 134 7.36 -3.58 8.71
C TRP A 134 7.84 -3.16 10.10
N CYS A 135 7.10 -2.26 10.77
CA CYS A 135 7.43 -1.83 12.13
C CYS A 135 7.32 -2.98 13.15
N ALA A 136 6.35 -3.88 12.97
CA ALA A 136 6.19 -5.04 13.85
C ALA A 136 7.42 -5.96 13.79
N GLU A 137 8.00 -6.19 12.60
CA GLU A 137 9.19 -7.02 12.44
C GLU A 137 10.49 -6.29 12.79
N SER A 138 10.66 -5.03 12.36
CA SER A 138 11.90 -4.27 12.59
C SER A 138 12.14 -3.96 14.07
N LYS A 139 11.07 -3.80 14.86
CA LYS A 139 11.14 -3.56 16.31
C LYS A 139 11.17 -4.84 17.13
N HIS A 140 11.06 -6.01 16.51
CA HIS A 140 11.11 -7.27 17.23
C HIS A 140 12.53 -7.49 17.78
N VAL A 141 12.65 -7.84 19.06
CA VAL A 141 13.94 -7.92 19.78
C VAL A 141 14.94 -8.86 19.09
N LEU A 142 14.45 -9.93 18.45
CA LEU A 142 15.27 -10.91 17.72
C LEU A 142 15.82 -10.40 16.39
N TYR A 143 15.30 -9.28 15.87
CA TYR A 143 15.59 -8.78 14.52
C TYR A 143 16.26 -7.40 14.50
N TRP A 144 16.60 -6.87 15.68
CA TRP A 144 17.24 -5.56 15.88
C TRP A 144 18.57 -5.35 15.13
N GLN A 145 19.34 -6.41 14.84
CA GLN A 145 20.60 -6.31 14.07
C GLN A 145 20.51 -6.86 12.64
N LYS A 146 19.31 -7.26 12.17
CA LYS A 146 19.17 -7.85 10.84
C LYS A 146 19.23 -6.80 9.75
N LYS A 147 19.78 -7.20 8.60
CA LYS A 147 19.80 -6.35 7.40
C LYS A 147 18.39 -6.14 6.86
N ILE A 148 18.16 -5.02 6.19
CA ILE A 148 16.86 -4.66 5.58
C ILE A 148 16.33 -5.77 4.66
N GLY A 149 17.20 -6.40 3.86
CA GLY A 149 16.80 -7.52 3.01
C GLY A 149 16.28 -8.73 3.78
N GLU A 150 16.81 -9.02 4.98
CA GLU A 150 16.32 -10.11 5.82
C GLU A 150 14.97 -9.76 6.46
N ILE A 151 14.81 -8.51 6.92
CA ILE A 151 13.53 -8.00 7.44
C ILE A 151 12.47 -8.11 6.35
N LEU A 152 12.78 -7.73 5.11
CA LEU A 152 11.89 -7.85 3.96
C LEU A 152 11.39 -9.29 3.76
N THR A 153 12.30 -10.27 3.76
CA THR A 153 11.93 -11.69 3.61
C THR A 153 11.04 -12.17 4.77
N GLN A 154 11.33 -11.75 6.00
CA GLN A 154 10.52 -12.10 7.18
C GLN A 154 9.11 -11.51 7.08
N VAL A 155 8.97 -10.21 6.78
CA VAL A 155 7.66 -9.56 6.60
C VAL A 155 6.89 -10.25 5.46
N ALA A 156 7.55 -10.51 4.33
CA ALA A 156 6.95 -11.18 3.18
C ALA A 156 6.41 -12.59 3.52
N SER A 157 7.14 -13.34 4.33
CA SER A 157 6.72 -14.68 4.79
C SER A 157 5.47 -14.66 5.68
N LYS A 158 5.30 -13.60 6.48
CA LYS A 158 4.20 -13.45 7.43
C LYS A 158 2.91 -12.95 6.80
N ILE A 159 3.01 -12.23 5.68
CA ILE A 159 1.83 -11.83 4.92
C ILE A 159 1.09 -13.11 4.52
N LYS A 160 -0.22 -13.20 4.75
CA LYS A 160 -1.07 -14.27 4.20
C LYS A 160 -1.74 -13.75 2.93
N ASN A 161 -1.84 -14.58 1.89
CA ASN A 161 -2.53 -14.21 0.63
C ASN A 161 -4.05 -14.29 0.78
N THR A 162 -4.57 -13.63 1.81
CA THR A 162 -6.00 -13.65 2.13
C THR A 162 -6.58 -12.30 1.73
N PHE A 163 -6.83 -12.12 0.43
CA PHE A 163 -7.43 -10.91 -0.17
C PHE A 163 -8.60 -11.29 -1.10
#